data_AF-A0A961TRJ3-F1
#
_entry.id   AF-A0A961TRJ3-F1
#
_cell.length_a   1.000
_cell.length_b   1.000
_cell.length_c   1.000
_cell.angle_alpha   90.00
_cell.angle_beta   90.00
_cell.angle_gamma   90.00
#
_symmetry.space_group_name_H-M   'P 1'
#
loop_
_entity.id
_entity.type
_entity.pdbx_description
1 polymer ?
#
loop_
_entity_poly.entity_id
_entity_poly.type
_entity_poly.pdbx_seq_one_letter_code
_entity_poly.pdbx_strand_id
1 'polypeptide(L)'
;MTRSARKNTASSTRPRPTRPSKPHQPPARLPQRLGRAFRLRCGWTLDYLRDPASGPAWAARSPRPLERKARAGGFPVGIASGLIGGIAGSLVIFLAAGYALAGGSAKSSGAALHPAVELPARFAARDDLKDKDIGRVRSVTKPAVDFSKPERFETMSGGAATSRKLVNRDSFSQFSANLKFNEERDFKLGNALFRKLWVSAPSSTQASDGLGPLFNARSCQTCHVKDGRGRPPEGDEKLGVSMFLRLARPAGNDEERQALENYVAVNFPDPVYGGQLQDQSVSGISPEGNMVISYEEISVSFSDGTKVSLRKPAYSAENLAYGPMGAGTTLSPRVAPPMIGLGLVQAIHPADIAAHADPDDADGDGISGKMQLVRSSATGEIELGRFGWKAQNPTIRDQAAGAFAGDIGISSPDVPGPHGDCTQAQTDCLAMPTGVQARLGDTEAPDPVMDLVTFYSENLAV
;
A
#
# COMPACT_ATOMS: atom_id res chain seq x y z
N MET A 1 -59.54 28.57 -38.11
CA MET A 1 -60.48 29.72 -38.02
C MET A 1 -60.64 29.99 -36.53
N THR A 2 -60.32 31.12 -35.91
CA THR A 2 -60.12 32.52 -36.31
C THR A 2 -59.20 33.22 -35.30
N ARG A 3 -58.56 34.30 -35.76
CA ARG A 3 -57.54 35.20 -35.18
C ARG A 3 -58.00 35.89 -33.86
N SER A 4 -57.11 36.37 -32.98
CA SER A 4 -56.48 37.70 -33.14
C SER A 4 -55.31 37.95 -32.18
N ALA A 5 -54.37 38.75 -32.67
CA ALA A 5 -53.09 39.13 -32.11
C ALA A 5 -53.16 40.43 -31.30
N ARG A 6 -52.21 40.64 -30.37
CA ARG A 6 -51.66 41.96 -30.05
C ARG A 6 -50.13 41.89 -29.94
N LYS A 7 -49.49 42.88 -30.56
CA LYS A 7 -48.05 43.10 -30.68
C LYS A 7 -47.54 44.07 -29.60
N ASN A 8 -46.25 43.87 -29.28
CA ASN A 8 -45.19 44.82 -28.93
C ASN A 8 -45.23 45.63 -27.62
N THR A 9 -44.16 45.51 -26.84
CA THR A 9 -43.25 46.63 -26.54
C THR A 9 -41.84 46.11 -26.22
N ALA A 10 -40.85 46.93 -26.56
CA ALA A 10 -39.45 46.61 -26.78
C ALA A 10 -38.61 46.43 -25.51
N SER A 11 -37.60 45.55 -25.58
CA SER A 11 -36.49 45.46 -24.62
C SER A 11 -35.20 45.90 -25.30
N SER A 12 -34.57 46.89 -24.67
CA SER A 12 -33.35 47.60 -25.06
C SER A 12 -32.12 46.69 -24.98
N THR A 13 -31.40 46.56 -26.10
CA THR A 13 -30.08 45.96 -26.20
C THR A 13 -29.01 47.01 -25.87
N ARG A 14 -28.29 46.84 -24.75
CA ARG A 14 -27.05 47.57 -24.48
C ARG A 14 -25.85 46.84 -25.10
N PRO A 15 -24.95 47.52 -25.81
CA PRO A 15 -23.73 46.91 -26.34
C PRO A 15 -22.67 46.72 -25.25
N ARG A 16 -21.99 45.56 -25.27
CA ARG A 16 -20.83 45.24 -24.43
C ARG A 16 -19.60 46.02 -24.94
N PRO A 17 -18.79 46.65 -24.06
CA PRO A 17 -17.57 47.34 -24.49
C PRO A 17 -16.47 46.33 -24.83
N THR A 18 -15.86 46.50 -26.01
CA THR A 18 -14.70 45.79 -26.50
C THR A 18 -13.44 46.25 -25.75
N ARG A 19 -12.68 45.29 -25.21
CA ARG A 19 -11.39 45.54 -24.54
C ARG A 19 -10.26 45.39 -25.57
N PRO A 20 -9.31 46.33 -25.69
CA PRO A 20 -8.23 46.22 -26.67
C PRO A 20 -7.25 45.11 -26.30
N SER A 21 -6.93 44.28 -27.30
CA SER A 21 -5.94 43.20 -27.24
C SER A 21 -4.51 43.77 -27.13
N LYS A 22 -3.79 43.36 -26.09
CA LYS A 22 -2.32 43.53 -26.03
C LYS A 22 -1.65 42.41 -26.84
N PRO A 23 -0.61 42.68 -27.64
CA PRO A 23 0.11 41.63 -28.33
C PRO A 23 0.89 40.76 -27.34
N HIS A 24 0.66 39.45 -27.40
CA HIS A 24 1.43 38.44 -26.68
C HIS A 24 2.84 38.35 -27.29
N GLN A 25 3.86 38.75 -26.53
CA GLN A 25 5.23 38.35 -26.81
C GLN A 25 5.41 36.86 -26.47
N PRO A 26 6.03 36.05 -27.35
CA PRO A 26 6.38 34.67 -27.02
C PRO A 26 7.53 34.65 -26.00
N PRO A 27 7.57 33.69 -25.06
CA PRO A 27 8.72 33.55 -24.16
C PRO A 27 9.98 33.20 -24.95
N ALA A 28 11.09 33.84 -24.58
CA ALA A 28 12.40 33.64 -25.17
C ALA A 28 12.84 32.16 -25.09
N ARG A 29 13.35 31.63 -26.21
CA ARG A 29 13.97 30.30 -26.26
C ARG A 29 15.24 30.30 -25.41
N LEU A 30 15.31 29.41 -24.42
CA LEU A 30 16.57 29.06 -23.76
C LEU A 30 17.49 28.36 -24.78
N PRO A 31 18.78 28.74 -24.88
CA PRO A 31 19.72 28.06 -25.75
C PRO A 31 20.01 26.64 -25.26
N GLN A 32 19.87 25.68 -26.17
CA GLN A 32 20.32 24.29 -26.03
C GLN A 32 21.85 24.26 -25.83
N ARG A 33 22.31 24.07 -24.60
CA ARG A 33 23.65 23.56 -24.27
C ARG A 33 23.69 23.21 -22.78
N LEU A 34 23.26 21.99 -22.45
CA LEU A 34 23.59 21.30 -21.19
C LEU A 34 23.39 19.79 -21.39
N GLY A 35 24.05 19.25 -22.42
CA GLY A 35 24.36 17.83 -22.51
C GLY A 35 25.73 17.61 -21.89
N ARG A 36 25.80 16.71 -20.88
CA ARG A 36 27.00 16.27 -20.13
C ARG A 36 27.40 17.16 -18.94
N ALA A 37 26.66 17.05 -17.83
CA ALA A 37 27.19 17.15 -16.47
C ALA A 37 26.09 16.84 -15.43
N PHE A 38 25.60 15.60 -15.39
CA PHE A 38 24.82 15.08 -14.26
C PHE A 38 25.20 13.62 -14.02
N ARG A 39 26.40 13.42 -13.49
CA ARG A 39 26.75 12.23 -12.70
C ARG A 39 26.93 12.72 -11.27
N LEU A 40 25.85 12.70 -10.50
CA LEU A 40 25.93 12.83 -9.04
C LEU A 40 25.52 11.49 -8.44
N ARG A 41 26.43 10.94 -7.65
CA ARG A 41 26.31 9.72 -6.87
C ARG A 41 25.06 9.79 -5.98
N CYS A 42 24.03 9.04 -6.31
CA CYS A 42 23.05 8.57 -5.32
C CYS A 42 23.58 7.27 -4.71
N GLY A 43 24.70 7.36 -4.00
CA GLY A 43 25.25 6.27 -3.19
C GLY A 43 24.97 6.54 -1.72
N TRP A 44 23.75 6.26 -1.26
CA TRP A 44 23.40 6.36 0.17
C TRP A 44 23.01 5.01 0.78
N THR A 45 23.03 3.93 -0.01
CA THR A 45 22.60 2.59 0.43
C THR A 45 23.76 1.60 0.60
N LEU A 46 24.95 1.86 0.01
CA LEU A 46 26.06 0.90 0.03
C LEU A 46 27.04 1.07 1.21
N ASP A 47 27.24 2.27 1.74
CA ASP A 47 28.20 2.48 2.85
C ASP A 47 27.68 1.91 4.19
N TYR A 48 26.36 1.82 4.37
CA TYR A 48 25.75 1.25 5.58
C TYR A 48 25.99 -0.27 5.72
N LEU A 49 26.27 -0.97 4.62
CA LEU A 49 26.58 -2.41 4.63
C LEU A 49 28.06 -2.69 4.92
N ARG A 50 28.93 -1.67 4.91
CA ARG A 50 30.38 -1.84 5.15
C ARG A 50 30.85 -1.41 6.54
N ASP A 51 30.17 -0.47 7.19
CA ASP A 51 30.49 -0.04 8.55
C ASP A 51 29.24 0.41 9.35
N PRO A 52 28.64 -0.47 10.16
CA PRO A 52 27.46 -0.17 10.97
C PRO A 52 27.68 0.94 12.02
N ALA A 53 28.92 1.39 12.28
CA ALA A 53 29.22 2.41 13.28
C ALA A 53 29.20 3.86 12.74
N SER A 54 29.10 4.04 11.42
CA SER A 54 29.14 5.37 10.77
C SER A 54 27.76 5.99 10.45
N GLY A 55 26.68 5.26 10.70
CA GLY A 55 25.31 5.78 10.60
C GLY A 55 24.95 6.70 11.78
N PRO A 56 24.01 7.65 11.65
CA PRO A 56 23.55 8.44 12.78
C PRO A 56 22.98 7.49 13.85
N ALA A 57 23.66 7.40 14.98
CA ALA A 57 23.24 6.61 16.12
C ALA A 57 21.87 7.11 16.59
N TRP A 58 20.81 6.34 16.32
CA TRP A 58 19.55 6.45 17.03
C TRP A 58 19.72 5.82 18.41
N ALA A 59 20.55 6.44 19.23
CA ALA A 59 20.60 6.12 20.65
C ALA A 59 19.30 6.64 21.27
N ALA A 60 18.40 5.72 21.62
CA ALA A 60 17.31 5.98 22.53
C ALA A 60 17.90 6.61 23.80
N ARG A 61 17.72 7.92 23.99
CA ARG A 61 18.10 8.57 25.24
C ARG A 61 17.21 8.04 26.34
N SER A 62 17.82 7.33 27.29
CA SER A 62 17.19 6.93 28.54
C SER A 62 16.64 8.17 29.27
N PRO A 63 15.40 8.15 29.80
CA PRO A 63 14.92 9.24 30.64
C PRO A 63 15.72 9.27 31.95
N ARG A 64 16.22 10.46 32.32
CA ARG A 64 16.88 10.69 33.62
C ARG A 64 15.87 10.45 34.75
N PRO A 65 16.23 9.80 35.86
CA PRO A 65 15.33 9.66 36.99
C PRO A 65 15.12 11.00 37.69
N LEU A 66 13.85 11.38 37.88
CA LEU A 66 13.46 12.43 38.82
C LEU A 66 13.52 11.85 40.23
N GLU A 67 14.48 12.34 41.03
CA GLU A 67 14.48 12.16 42.47
C GLU A 67 13.22 12.79 43.08
N ARG A 68 12.34 11.99 43.70
CA ARG A 68 11.45 12.47 44.76
C ARG A 68 11.49 11.53 45.95
N LYS A 69 11.73 12.18 47.09
CA LYS A 69 12.02 11.64 48.42
C LYS A 69 10.95 10.68 48.94
N ALA A 70 11.43 9.57 49.50
CA ALA A 70 10.70 8.67 50.37
C ALA A 70 10.16 9.39 51.62
N ARG A 71 8.95 9.03 52.04
CA ARG A 71 8.54 9.06 53.45
C ARG A 71 8.11 7.67 53.86
N ALA A 72 8.81 7.16 54.87
CA ALA A 72 8.56 5.90 55.54
C ALA A 72 7.30 5.98 56.42
N GLY A 73 6.58 4.87 56.49
CA GLY A 73 5.55 4.59 57.49
C GLY A 73 5.30 3.09 57.48
N GLY A 74 5.88 2.38 58.44
CA GLY A 74 5.86 0.92 58.50
C GLY A 74 4.81 0.33 59.46
N PHE A 75 4.66 -0.99 59.29
CA PHE A 75 4.20 -2.03 60.23
C PHE A 75 2.68 -2.14 60.54
N PRO A 76 2.16 -3.33 60.98
CA PRO A 76 2.39 -4.70 60.45
C PRO A 76 1.23 -5.73 60.63
N VAL A 77 1.54 -6.99 60.27
CA VAL A 77 1.00 -8.30 60.75
C VAL A 77 -0.37 -8.79 60.24
N GLY A 78 -0.42 -10.07 59.82
CA GLY A 78 -1.65 -10.88 59.86
C GLY A 78 -1.59 -12.20 59.10
N ILE A 79 -1.24 -13.28 59.79
CA ILE A 79 -1.33 -14.70 59.39
C ILE A 79 -2.79 -15.16 59.39
N ALA A 80 -3.23 -16.00 58.43
CA ALA A 80 -4.21 -17.08 58.68
C ALA A 80 -4.35 -18.06 57.50
N SER A 81 -4.41 -19.34 57.86
CA SER A 81 -4.48 -20.54 57.04
C SER A 81 -5.92 -21.02 56.76
N GLY A 82 -6.06 -21.87 55.74
CA GLY A 82 -7.07 -22.93 55.62
C GLY A 82 -8.36 -22.56 54.86
N LEU A 83 -9.12 -23.47 54.25
CA LEU A 83 -9.01 -24.90 53.91
C LEU A 83 -10.33 -25.22 53.13
N ILE A 84 -10.33 -26.22 52.23
CA ILE A 84 -11.51 -26.94 51.66
C ILE A 84 -12.27 -26.16 50.56
N GLY A 85 -12.60 -26.70 49.38
CA GLY A 85 -12.50 -28.04 48.82
C GLY A 85 -13.24 -28.09 47.47
N GLY A 86 -13.32 -29.27 46.85
CA GLY A 86 -14.30 -29.55 45.78
C GLY A 86 -13.71 -30.01 44.45
N ILE A 87 -13.87 -31.30 44.20
CA ILE A 87 -13.47 -32.06 43.01
C ILE A 87 -14.50 -31.89 41.89
N ALA A 88 -14.03 -31.71 40.65
CA ALA A 88 -14.56 -32.27 39.39
C ALA A 88 -13.74 -31.63 38.24
N GLY A 89 -12.87 -32.31 37.51
CA GLY A 89 -13.16 -33.52 36.76
C GLY A 89 -13.57 -33.12 35.34
N SER A 90 -12.61 -32.80 34.47
CA SER A 90 -12.72 -33.05 33.02
C SER A 90 -11.35 -32.97 32.35
N LEU A 91 -10.99 -34.13 31.85
CA LEU A 91 -9.78 -34.52 31.14
C LEU A 91 -9.84 -33.93 29.72
N VAL A 92 -8.89 -33.07 29.33
CA VAL A 92 -8.62 -32.77 27.92
C VAL A 92 -7.21 -33.25 27.61
N ILE A 93 -7.17 -34.20 26.68
CA ILE A 93 -5.99 -34.93 26.22
C ILE A 93 -5.09 -33.96 25.44
N PHE A 94 -3.92 -33.65 26.00
CA PHE A 94 -2.79 -33.12 25.23
C PHE A 94 -1.98 -34.30 24.69
N LEU A 95 -1.99 -34.48 23.37
CA LEU A 95 -1.04 -35.36 22.67
C LEU A 95 0.33 -34.67 22.65
N ALA A 96 1.12 -34.95 23.68
CA ALA A 96 2.56 -34.75 23.67
C ALA A 96 3.21 -35.95 22.95
N ALA A 97 3.73 -35.74 21.74
CA ALA A 97 4.61 -36.71 21.10
C ALA A 97 6.02 -36.56 21.68
N GLY A 98 6.42 -37.56 22.44
CA GLY A 98 7.69 -37.63 23.15
C GLY A 98 8.91 -37.77 22.24
N TYR A 99 9.97 -37.10 22.66
CA TYR A 99 11.35 -37.29 22.26
C TYR A 99 11.80 -38.75 22.47
N ALA A 100 12.42 -39.34 21.44
CA ALA A 100 13.32 -40.48 21.59
C ALA A 100 14.77 -39.97 21.51
N LEU A 101 15.49 -40.11 22.63
CA LEU A 101 16.94 -39.90 22.71
C LEU A 101 17.66 -41.08 22.05
N ALA A 102 18.38 -40.83 20.97
CA ALA A 102 19.43 -41.72 20.50
C ALA A 102 20.72 -40.89 20.31
N GLY A 103 21.71 -41.20 21.13
CA GLY A 103 23.05 -40.60 21.05
C GLY A 103 23.75 -40.98 19.74
N GLY A 104 24.25 -39.97 19.05
CA GLY A 104 25.04 -40.12 17.83
C GLY A 104 25.92 -38.88 17.63
N SER A 105 27.22 -39.12 17.67
CA SER A 105 28.37 -38.24 17.52
C SER A 105 28.14 -36.90 16.78
N ALA A 106 28.60 -35.82 17.42
CA ALA A 106 28.76 -34.49 16.83
C ALA A 106 29.62 -34.56 15.56
N LYS A 107 28.98 -34.46 14.40
CA LYS A 107 29.60 -33.94 13.18
C LYS A 107 29.19 -32.49 13.07
N SER A 108 30.17 -31.61 12.99
CA SER A 108 29.99 -30.23 12.53
C SER A 108 29.44 -30.27 11.10
N SER A 109 28.12 -30.26 10.96
CA SER A 109 27.48 -29.96 9.70
C SER A 109 27.72 -28.48 9.44
N GLY A 110 28.59 -28.19 8.47
CA GLY A 110 28.66 -26.86 7.87
C GLY A 110 27.25 -26.41 7.52
N ALA A 111 26.96 -25.14 7.78
CA ALA A 111 25.68 -24.50 7.44
C ALA A 111 25.26 -24.97 6.05
N ALA A 112 24.20 -25.79 5.98
CA ALA A 112 23.63 -26.17 4.72
C ALA A 112 23.13 -24.87 4.10
N LEU A 113 23.78 -24.45 3.01
CA LEU A 113 23.24 -23.45 2.10
C LEU A 113 21.80 -23.89 1.81
N HIS A 114 20.83 -23.09 2.25
CA HIS A 114 19.42 -23.31 1.95
C HIS A 114 19.31 -23.59 0.43
N PRO A 115 18.60 -24.66 0.01
CA PRO A 115 18.49 -24.96 -1.41
C PRO A 115 17.97 -23.71 -2.12
N ALA A 116 18.67 -23.29 -3.17
CA ALA A 116 18.30 -22.13 -3.94
C ALA A 116 16.83 -22.26 -4.35
N VAL A 117 16.03 -21.27 -3.99
CA VAL A 117 14.60 -21.25 -4.28
C VAL A 117 14.41 -21.35 -5.79
N GLU A 118 13.76 -22.42 -6.26
CA GLU A 118 13.52 -22.63 -7.69
C GLU A 118 12.47 -21.62 -8.19
N LEU A 119 12.86 -20.82 -9.17
CA LEU A 119 11.98 -19.83 -9.77
C LEU A 119 11.10 -20.48 -10.84
N PRO A 120 9.85 -20.03 -11.03
CA PRO A 120 8.97 -20.55 -12.07
C PRO A 120 9.59 -20.40 -13.47
N ALA A 121 9.39 -21.40 -14.33
CA ALA A 121 9.91 -21.41 -15.71
C ALA A 121 9.48 -20.17 -16.53
N ARG A 122 8.29 -19.62 -16.26
CA ARG A 122 7.76 -18.38 -16.87
C ARG A 122 8.61 -17.13 -16.60
N PHE A 123 9.62 -17.19 -15.74
CA PHE A 123 10.56 -16.07 -15.54
C PHE A 123 11.73 -16.12 -16.52
N ALA A 124 12.03 -17.28 -17.10
CA ALA A 124 13.16 -17.45 -18.02
C ALA A 124 12.86 -16.92 -19.42
N ALA A 125 11.61 -17.08 -19.90
CA ALA A 125 11.18 -16.63 -21.21
C ALA A 125 9.68 -16.37 -21.23
N ARG A 126 9.23 -15.56 -22.21
CA ARG A 126 7.81 -15.38 -22.51
C ARG A 126 7.21 -16.68 -23.04
N ASP A 127 6.13 -17.15 -22.42
CA ASP A 127 5.38 -18.33 -22.83
C ASP A 127 3.99 -17.98 -23.42
N ASP A 128 3.69 -16.69 -23.52
CA ASP A 128 2.37 -16.15 -23.86
C ASP A 128 2.22 -15.69 -25.33
N LEU A 129 3.32 -15.62 -26.09
CA LEU A 129 3.33 -15.07 -27.45
C LEU A 129 3.99 -16.01 -28.47
N LYS A 130 3.50 -15.93 -29.72
CA LYS A 130 4.15 -16.55 -30.89
C LYS A 130 5.39 -15.75 -31.29
N ASP A 131 6.36 -16.36 -31.97
CA ASP A 131 7.60 -15.71 -32.42
C ASP A 131 7.39 -14.40 -33.17
N LYS A 132 6.39 -14.37 -34.07
CA LYS A 132 6.03 -13.16 -34.82
C LYS A 132 5.60 -12.02 -33.89
N ASP A 133 4.85 -12.34 -32.83
CA ASP A 133 4.37 -11.35 -31.86
C ASP A 133 5.49 -10.90 -30.92
N ILE A 134 6.40 -11.78 -30.52
CA ILE A 134 7.62 -11.43 -29.78
C ILE A 134 8.45 -10.40 -30.58
N GLY A 135 8.65 -10.64 -31.88
CA GLY A 135 9.34 -9.70 -32.76
C GLY A 135 8.67 -8.33 -32.83
N ARG A 136 7.33 -8.30 -32.84
CA ARG A 136 6.55 -7.06 -32.79
C ARG A 136 6.70 -6.33 -31.45
N VAL A 137 6.59 -7.03 -30.32
CA VAL A 137 6.79 -6.44 -28.98
C VAL A 137 8.18 -5.81 -28.90
N ARG A 138 9.23 -6.56 -29.21
CA ARG A 138 10.62 -6.05 -29.24
C ARG A 138 10.80 -4.84 -30.15
N SER A 139 10.05 -4.72 -31.23
CA SER A 139 10.13 -3.56 -32.11
C SER A 139 9.43 -2.33 -31.52
N VAL A 140 8.33 -2.51 -30.80
CA VAL A 140 7.49 -1.42 -30.26
C VAL A 140 8.04 -0.92 -28.91
N THR A 141 8.67 -1.78 -28.12
CA THR A 141 9.21 -1.42 -26.80
C THR A 141 10.66 -0.92 -26.83
N LYS A 142 11.26 -0.76 -28.02
CA LYS A 142 12.60 -0.16 -28.15
C LYS A 142 12.60 1.26 -27.59
N PRO A 143 13.58 1.61 -26.72
CA PRO A 143 13.72 2.98 -26.24
C PRO A 143 13.88 3.98 -27.40
N ALA A 144 13.23 5.13 -27.29
CA ALA A 144 13.39 6.22 -28.24
C ALA A 144 14.81 6.79 -28.17
N VAL A 145 15.42 7.02 -29.33
CA VAL A 145 16.77 7.61 -29.45
C VAL A 145 16.77 8.98 -30.12
N ASP A 146 15.64 9.39 -30.70
CA ASP A 146 15.44 10.68 -31.36
C ASP A 146 14.24 11.38 -30.73
N PHE A 147 14.48 12.52 -30.07
CA PHE A 147 13.46 13.34 -29.42
C PHE A 147 13.12 14.60 -30.23
N SER A 148 13.54 14.67 -31.50
CA SER A 148 13.22 15.81 -32.39
C SER A 148 11.77 15.81 -32.88
N LYS A 149 11.08 14.67 -32.75
CA LYS A 149 9.67 14.48 -33.12
C LYS A 149 8.98 13.50 -32.18
N PRO A 150 7.64 13.59 -32.05
CA PRO A 150 6.83 12.57 -31.38
C PRO A 150 7.06 11.16 -31.93
N GLU A 151 7.12 10.18 -31.02
CA GLU A 151 7.08 8.77 -31.39
C GLU A 151 5.70 8.40 -31.96
N ARG A 152 5.68 7.39 -32.83
CA ARG A 152 4.41 6.91 -33.37
C ARG A 152 3.55 6.39 -32.21
N PHE A 153 2.32 6.91 -32.09
CA PHE A 153 1.39 6.60 -31.00
C PHE A 153 1.79 7.12 -29.61
N GLU A 154 2.64 8.16 -29.52
CA GLU A 154 3.00 8.79 -28.23
C GLU A 154 1.78 9.22 -27.40
N THR A 155 0.72 9.71 -28.06
CA THR A 155 -0.55 10.09 -27.39
C THR A 155 -1.44 8.90 -27.03
N MET A 156 -0.97 7.66 -27.21
CA MET A 156 -1.68 6.41 -26.93
C MET A 156 -0.85 5.55 -25.98
N SER A 157 -0.41 6.14 -24.87
CA SER A 157 0.50 5.51 -23.89
C SER A 157 -0.07 4.24 -23.25
N GLY A 158 -1.40 4.09 -23.18
CA GLY A 158 -2.07 2.84 -22.78
C GLY A 158 -2.41 1.91 -23.95
N GLY A 159 -1.91 2.18 -25.16
CA GLY A 159 -2.32 1.48 -26.37
C GLY A 159 -3.83 1.58 -26.58
N ALA A 160 -4.50 0.45 -26.82
CA ALA A 160 -5.95 0.40 -27.00
C ALA A 160 -6.75 0.77 -25.72
N ALA A 161 -6.12 0.74 -24.54
CA ALA A 161 -6.73 1.15 -23.28
C ALA A 161 -6.72 2.68 -23.07
N THR A 162 -6.04 3.44 -23.93
CA THR A 162 -5.93 4.92 -23.77
C THR A 162 -7.29 5.60 -23.92
N SER A 163 -7.66 6.43 -22.95
CA SER A 163 -8.88 7.24 -23.04
C SER A 163 -8.66 8.46 -23.95
N ARG A 164 -9.64 8.71 -24.83
CA ARG A 164 -9.68 9.92 -25.69
C ARG A 164 -10.76 10.91 -25.26
N LYS A 165 -11.28 10.76 -24.04
CA LYS A 165 -12.30 11.66 -23.48
C LYS A 165 -11.68 13.03 -23.21
N LEU A 166 -12.52 14.06 -23.13
CA LEU A 166 -12.07 15.41 -22.83
C LEU A 166 -11.46 15.47 -21.43
N VAL A 167 -10.30 16.12 -21.30
CA VAL A 167 -9.62 16.34 -20.03
C VAL A 167 -10.53 17.11 -19.08
N ASN A 168 -10.80 16.53 -17.92
CA ASN A 168 -11.60 17.14 -16.87
C ASN A 168 -11.23 16.53 -15.50
N ARG A 169 -12.02 16.83 -14.46
CA ARG A 169 -11.78 16.37 -13.09
C ARG A 169 -11.93 14.85 -12.89
N ASP A 170 -12.38 14.11 -13.89
CA ASP A 170 -12.62 12.66 -13.87
C ASP A 170 -11.74 11.95 -14.90
N SER A 171 -10.61 12.56 -15.29
CA SER A 171 -9.70 12.01 -16.31
C SER A 171 -9.16 10.63 -15.93
N PHE A 172 -8.92 10.39 -14.64
CA PHE A 172 -8.44 9.11 -14.11
C PHE A 172 -9.55 8.09 -13.85
N SER A 173 -10.82 8.48 -13.98
CA SER A 173 -11.98 7.64 -13.70
C SER A 173 -12.63 7.07 -14.96
N GLN A 174 -11.94 7.17 -16.10
CA GLN A 174 -12.42 6.64 -17.37
C GLN A 174 -12.08 5.14 -17.47
N PHE A 175 -12.99 4.36 -18.05
CA PHE A 175 -12.71 2.97 -18.37
C PHE A 175 -11.84 2.86 -19.63
N SER A 176 -11.09 1.77 -19.74
CA SER A 176 -10.23 1.45 -20.88
C SER A 176 -11.00 1.49 -22.19
N ALA A 177 -10.50 2.21 -23.19
CA ALA A 177 -11.27 2.49 -24.41
C ALA A 177 -11.61 1.25 -25.27
N ASN A 178 -10.99 0.10 -24.99
CA ASN A 178 -11.20 -1.18 -25.64
C ASN A 178 -12.20 -2.12 -24.92
N LEU A 179 -12.86 -1.67 -23.85
CA LEU A 179 -13.92 -2.47 -23.21
C LEU A 179 -15.15 -2.63 -24.12
N LYS A 180 -15.80 -3.79 -24.01
CA LYS A 180 -17.12 -4.05 -24.60
C LYS A 180 -18.22 -3.37 -23.78
N PHE A 181 -19.39 -3.19 -24.39
CA PHE A 181 -20.54 -2.56 -23.73
C PHE A 181 -20.98 -3.27 -22.43
N ASN A 182 -20.96 -4.60 -22.39
CA ASN A 182 -21.27 -5.37 -21.17
C ASN A 182 -20.18 -5.20 -20.10
N GLU A 183 -18.92 -5.10 -20.50
CA GLU A 183 -17.79 -4.86 -19.60
C GLU A 183 -17.85 -3.44 -18.99
N GLU A 184 -18.38 -2.45 -19.71
CA GLU A 184 -18.64 -1.12 -19.13
C GLU A 184 -19.63 -1.16 -17.96
N ARG A 185 -20.62 -2.07 -17.98
CA ARG A 185 -21.54 -2.26 -16.85
C ARG A 185 -20.77 -2.76 -15.64
N ASP A 186 -19.94 -3.77 -15.83
CA ASP A 186 -19.18 -4.39 -14.74
C ASP A 186 -18.16 -3.41 -14.16
N PHE A 187 -17.50 -2.60 -14.99
CA PHE A 187 -16.67 -1.46 -14.57
C PHE A 187 -17.46 -0.46 -13.70
N LYS A 188 -18.68 -0.09 -14.10
CA LYS A 188 -19.52 0.86 -13.33
C LYS A 188 -19.99 0.25 -12.01
N LEU A 189 -20.28 -1.05 -11.96
CA LEU A 189 -20.61 -1.75 -10.72
C LEU A 189 -19.40 -1.83 -9.78
N GLY A 190 -18.22 -2.17 -10.30
CA GLY A 190 -16.98 -2.15 -9.55
C GLY A 190 -16.63 -0.77 -9.00
N ASN A 191 -16.83 0.29 -9.80
CA ASN A 191 -16.70 1.68 -9.33
C ASN A 191 -17.70 1.99 -8.19
N ALA A 192 -18.96 1.53 -8.30
CA ALA A 192 -19.93 1.72 -7.22
C ALA A 192 -19.48 1.06 -5.91
N LEU A 193 -18.85 -0.12 -5.97
CA LEU A 193 -18.27 -0.81 -4.82
C LEU A 193 -17.01 -0.10 -4.30
N PHE A 194 -16.13 0.37 -5.18
CA PHE A 194 -14.92 1.11 -4.82
C PHE A 194 -15.20 2.41 -4.05
N ARG A 195 -16.33 3.05 -4.38
CA ARG A 195 -16.81 4.30 -3.77
C ARG A 195 -17.75 4.08 -2.59
N LYS A 196 -18.16 2.84 -2.34
CA LYS A 196 -19.13 2.48 -1.32
C LYS A 196 -18.56 2.77 0.06
N LEU A 197 -19.30 3.55 0.84
CA LEU A 197 -18.99 3.75 2.26
C LEU A 197 -19.50 2.55 3.06
N TRP A 198 -18.56 1.82 3.65
CA TRP A 198 -18.86 0.75 4.60
C TRP A 198 -19.29 1.35 5.94
N VAL A 199 -20.21 0.67 6.62
CA VAL A 199 -20.72 1.04 7.95
C VAL A 199 -20.42 -0.06 8.96
N SER A 200 -20.28 0.32 10.22
CA SER A 200 -19.96 -0.59 11.32
C SER A 200 -21.04 -1.63 11.52
N ALA A 201 -20.61 -2.88 11.77
CA ALA A 201 -21.50 -3.97 12.10
C ALA A 201 -21.94 -3.96 13.57
N PRO A 202 -23.19 -4.37 13.87
CA PRO A 202 -24.27 -4.67 12.93
C PRO A 202 -25.00 -3.40 12.44
N SER A 203 -25.51 -3.43 11.21
CA SER A 203 -26.30 -2.34 10.62
C SER A 203 -27.63 -2.82 10.03
N SER A 204 -28.63 -1.93 10.01
CA SER A 204 -29.90 -2.18 9.29
C SER A 204 -29.69 -2.30 7.78
N THR A 205 -28.59 -1.74 7.27
CA THR A 205 -28.23 -1.82 5.86
C THR A 205 -27.20 -2.93 5.65
N GLN A 206 -27.63 -4.18 5.78
CA GLN A 206 -26.77 -5.37 5.70
C GLN A 206 -25.90 -5.43 4.43
N ALA A 207 -26.35 -4.82 3.33
CA ALA A 207 -25.58 -4.78 2.09
C ALA A 207 -24.35 -3.84 2.16
N SER A 208 -24.31 -2.88 3.08
CA SER A 208 -23.20 -1.93 3.29
C SER A 208 -22.47 -2.12 4.62
N ASP A 209 -22.89 -3.14 5.36
CA ASP A 209 -22.32 -3.53 6.64
C ASP A 209 -20.95 -4.22 6.46
N GLY A 210 -20.18 -4.28 7.54
CA GLY A 210 -18.88 -4.98 7.61
C GLY A 210 -17.66 -4.07 7.74
N LEU A 211 -17.82 -2.76 7.97
CA LEU A 211 -16.66 -1.94 8.33
C LEU A 211 -16.01 -2.51 9.59
N GLY A 212 -14.72 -2.83 9.51
CA GLY A 212 -14.00 -3.45 10.62
C GLY A 212 -13.88 -2.50 11.81
N PRO A 213 -13.57 -3.03 13.01
CA PRO A 213 -13.63 -2.23 14.22
C PRO A 213 -12.55 -1.15 14.28
N LEU A 214 -11.37 -1.44 13.73
CA LEU A 214 -10.24 -0.54 13.53
C LEU A 214 -9.98 -0.44 12.02
N PHE A 215 -9.79 0.79 11.52
CA PHE A 215 -9.63 1.05 10.09
C PHE A 215 -8.92 2.38 9.85
N ASN A 216 -8.44 2.61 8.63
CA ASN A 216 -7.92 3.90 8.19
C ASN A 216 -8.94 4.66 7.32
N ALA A 217 -9.74 3.94 6.53
CA ALA A 217 -10.72 4.52 5.62
C ALA A 217 -11.99 3.68 5.50
N ARG A 218 -13.11 4.34 5.18
CA ARG A 218 -14.43 3.67 5.01
C ARG A 218 -14.75 3.28 3.58
N SER A 219 -13.90 3.63 2.62
CA SER A 219 -14.01 3.24 1.20
C SER A 219 -12.67 3.41 0.50
N CYS A 220 -12.43 2.65 -0.56
CA CYS A 220 -11.20 2.75 -1.35
C CYS A 220 -11.00 4.16 -1.92
N GLN A 221 -12.07 4.80 -2.40
CA GLN A 221 -12.04 6.17 -2.93
C GLN A 221 -11.63 7.23 -1.89
N THR A 222 -11.76 6.96 -0.58
CA THR A 222 -11.32 7.91 0.46
C THR A 222 -9.81 8.08 0.43
N CYS A 223 -9.07 6.99 0.18
CA CYS A 223 -7.62 7.01 0.00
C CYS A 223 -7.23 7.41 -1.43
N HIS A 224 -7.92 6.84 -2.42
CA HIS A 224 -7.68 7.03 -3.85
C HIS A 224 -8.62 8.10 -4.44
N VAL A 225 -8.43 9.34 -4.01
CA VAL A 225 -9.34 10.45 -4.33
C VAL A 225 -9.45 10.62 -5.85
N LYS A 226 -10.64 10.34 -6.40
CA LYS A 226 -10.92 10.34 -7.85
C LYS A 226 -9.91 9.50 -8.64
N ASP A 227 -9.54 8.34 -8.09
CA ASP A 227 -8.62 7.37 -8.70
C ASP A 227 -7.19 7.92 -8.88
N GLY A 228 -6.94 9.12 -8.31
CA GLY A 228 -5.67 9.80 -8.31
C GLY A 228 -4.80 9.43 -7.12
N ARG A 229 -3.63 10.06 -7.09
CA ARG A 229 -2.68 9.91 -5.99
C ARG A 229 -3.21 10.63 -4.75
N GLY A 230 -3.02 9.99 -3.59
CA GLY A 230 -3.21 10.62 -2.30
C GLY A 230 -2.20 11.74 -2.03
N ARG A 231 -2.32 12.37 -0.86
CA ARG A 231 -1.36 13.37 -0.36
C ARG A 231 -1.10 13.19 1.12
N PRO A 232 0.08 13.62 1.62
CA PRO A 232 0.28 13.86 3.04
C PRO A 232 -0.71 14.90 3.59
N PRO A 233 -1.02 14.87 4.91
CA PRO A 233 -1.79 15.92 5.55
C PRO A 233 -1.08 17.27 5.44
N GLU A 234 -1.84 18.35 5.24
CA GLU A 234 -1.32 19.71 5.15
C GLU A 234 -1.75 20.55 6.37
N GLY A 235 -0.81 21.30 6.97
CA GLY A 235 -1.10 22.13 8.14
C GLY A 235 -1.63 21.33 9.32
N ASP A 236 -2.71 21.80 9.94
CA ASP A 236 -3.36 21.17 11.08
C ASP A 236 -4.45 20.16 10.67
N GLU A 237 -4.46 19.70 9.40
CA GLU A 237 -5.38 18.67 8.94
C GLU A 237 -5.19 17.39 9.75
N LYS A 238 -6.13 17.11 10.65
CA LYS A 238 -6.12 15.92 11.52
C LYS A 238 -6.38 14.61 10.76
N LEU A 239 -6.82 14.67 9.50
CA LEU A 239 -7.34 13.53 8.74
C LEU A 239 -6.76 13.52 7.33
N GLY A 240 -5.46 13.22 7.21
CA GLY A 240 -4.86 12.86 5.94
C GLY A 240 -5.22 11.41 5.56
N VAL A 241 -6.49 11.12 5.29
CA VAL A 241 -6.99 9.73 5.11
C VAL A 241 -6.29 8.97 3.98
N SER A 242 -5.63 9.68 3.06
CA SER A 242 -4.84 9.08 1.98
C SER A 242 -3.39 8.75 2.35
N MET A 243 -3.00 8.86 3.62
CA MET A 243 -1.67 8.54 4.13
C MET A 243 -1.72 7.84 5.49
N PHE A 244 -1.00 6.73 5.63
CA PHE A 244 -0.91 5.97 6.89
C PHE A 244 0.53 5.51 7.18
N LEU A 245 0.74 4.92 8.37
CA LEU A 245 2.01 4.29 8.77
C LEU A 245 1.91 2.77 8.64
N ARG A 246 2.65 2.18 7.70
CA ARG A 246 2.89 0.73 7.68
C ARG A 246 3.88 0.39 8.80
N LEU A 247 3.59 -0.66 9.54
CA LEU A 247 4.40 -1.16 10.65
C LEU A 247 5.09 -2.45 10.23
N ALA A 248 6.37 -2.58 10.54
CA ALA A 248 7.11 -3.82 10.30
C ALA A 248 8.27 -3.97 11.26
N ARG A 249 8.58 -5.19 11.65
CA ARG A 249 9.75 -5.56 12.46
C ARG A 249 10.61 -6.60 11.73
N PRO A 250 11.90 -6.75 12.10
CA PRO A 250 12.72 -7.85 11.63
C PRO A 250 12.23 -9.20 12.19
N ALA A 251 12.73 -10.29 11.60
CA ALA A 251 12.56 -11.64 12.12
C ALA A 251 13.15 -11.75 13.54
N GLY A 252 12.39 -12.34 14.46
CA GLY A 252 12.77 -12.53 15.86
C GLY A 252 13.34 -13.91 16.17
N ASN A 253 13.13 -14.90 15.29
CA ASN A 253 13.60 -16.28 15.45
C ASN A 253 14.02 -16.88 14.09
N ASP A 254 14.48 -18.13 14.13
CA ASP A 254 15.01 -18.82 12.96
C ASP A 254 13.90 -19.21 11.98
N GLU A 255 12.71 -19.55 12.48
CA GLU A 255 11.53 -19.87 11.67
C GLU A 255 11.08 -18.66 10.85
N GLU A 256 11.00 -17.49 11.47
CA GLU A 256 10.68 -16.22 10.82
C GLU A 256 11.77 -15.84 9.80
N ARG A 257 13.04 -16.10 10.11
CA ARG A 257 14.12 -15.86 9.13
C ARG A 257 13.98 -16.74 7.90
N GLN A 258 13.71 -18.03 8.10
CA GLN A 258 13.45 -18.97 7.02
C GLN A 258 12.21 -18.60 6.21
N ALA A 259 11.17 -18.04 6.85
CA ALA A 259 9.99 -17.56 6.14
C ALA A 259 10.31 -16.38 5.20
N LEU A 260 11.24 -15.49 5.56
CA LEU A 260 11.72 -14.43 4.65
C LEU A 260 12.53 -15.01 3.49
N GLU A 261 13.44 -15.94 3.77
CA GLU A 261 14.32 -16.57 2.77
C GLU A 261 13.53 -17.40 1.74
N ASN A 262 12.41 -17.99 2.16
CA ASN A 262 11.53 -18.78 1.29
C ASN A 262 10.34 -17.99 0.72
N TYR A 263 10.35 -16.65 0.88
CA TYR A 263 9.32 -15.71 0.41
C TYR A 263 7.91 -15.96 0.98
N VAL A 264 7.80 -16.73 2.06
CA VAL A 264 6.54 -16.96 2.79
C VAL A 264 6.08 -15.67 3.46
N ALA A 265 7.02 -14.86 3.94
CA ALA A 265 6.76 -13.53 4.47
C ALA A 265 7.67 -12.50 3.79
N VAL A 266 7.17 -11.26 3.66
CA VAL A 266 7.97 -10.12 3.17
C VAL A 266 8.52 -9.25 4.31
N ASN A 267 7.93 -9.38 5.50
CA ASN A 267 8.29 -8.78 6.78
C ASN A 267 7.33 -9.33 7.85
N PHE A 268 7.51 -8.92 9.11
CA PHE A 268 6.62 -9.29 10.20
C PHE A 268 5.93 -8.04 10.78
N PRO A 269 4.67 -8.16 11.22
CA PRO A 269 3.92 -7.05 11.81
C PRO A 269 4.42 -6.69 13.22
N ASP A 270 4.04 -5.51 13.68
CA ASP A 270 4.13 -5.16 15.09
C ASP A 270 3.28 -6.13 15.94
N PRO A 271 3.76 -6.63 17.09
CA PRO A 271 3.03 -7.62 17.88
C PRO A 271 1.76 -7.08 18.55
N VAL A 272 1.61 -5.76 18.68
CA VAL A 272 0.46 -5.11 19.33
C VAL A 272 -0.46 -4.48 18.27
N TYR A 273 0.11 -3.82 17.28
CA TYR A 273 -0.59 -2.98 16.30
C TYR A 273 -0.66 -3.56 14.88
N GLY A 274 -0.23 -4.81 14.68
CA GLY A 274 -0.38 -5.46 13.38
C GLY A 274 0.52 -4.87 12.29
N GLY A 275 0.06 -4.96 11.03
CA GLY A 275 0.79 -4.54 9.85
C GLY A 275 0.73 -3.04 9.56
N GLN A 276 -0.23 -2.30 10.12
CA GLN A 276 -0.35 -0.86 9.98
C GLN A 276 -1.11 -0.19 11.13
N LEU A 277 -0.77 1.07 11.41
CA LEU A 277 -1.45 1.84 12.45
C LEU A 277 -2.85 2.29 11.99
N GLN A 278 -3.89 1.81 12.67
CA GLN A 278 -5.30 2.15 12.44
C GLN A 278 -5.72 3.39 13.23
N ASP A 279 -5.85 4.52 12.56
CA ASP A 279 -6.11 5.83 13.18
C ASP A 279 -7.60 6.13 13.38
N GLN A 280 -8.51 5.24 12.95
CA GLN A 280 -9.95 5.33 13.18
C GLN A 280 -10.50 4.06 13.80
N SER A 281 -11.62 4.22 14.49
CA SER A 281 -12.37 3.11 15.09
C SER A 281 -13.87 3.32 14.95
N VAL A 282 -14.60 2.22 15.07
CA VAL A 282 -16.05 2.25 15.29
C VAL A 282 -16.38 2.68 16.72
N SER A 283 -17.63 3.05 16.96
CA SER A 283 -18.10 3.38 18.30
C SER A 283 -17.90 2.22 19.28
N GLY A 284 -17.35 2.53 20.46
CA GLY A 284 -17.19 1.57 21.55
C GLY A 284 -15.74 1.13 21.81
N ILE A 285 -14.82 1.38 20.88
CA ILE A 285 -13.38 1.13 21.07
C ILE A 285 -12.55 2.34 20.66
N SER A 286 -11.32 2.43 21.18
CA SER A 286 -10.39 3.51 20.82
C SER A 286 -9.68 3.21 19.50
N PRO A 287 -9.35 4.22 18.67
CA PRO A 287 -8.39 4.03 17.59
C PRO A 287 -7.02 3.65 18.17
N GLU A 288 -6.14 3.07 17.35
CA GLU A 288 -4.85 2.59 17.83
C GLU A 288 -3.91 3.70 18.26
N GLY A 289 -3.98 4.84 17.57
CA GLY A 289 -3.16 6.01 17.84
C GLY A 289 -3.22 7.00 16.68
N ASN A 290 -2.30 7.96 16.67
CA ASN A 290 -2.24 8.98 15.63
C ASN A 290 -0.86 9.02 14.98
N MET A 291 -0.83 9.10 13.64
CA MET A 291 0.39 9.46 12.91
C MET A 291 0.71 10.93 13.15
N VAL A 292 1.97 11.21 13.50
CA VAL A 292 2.50 12.57 13.66
C VAL A 292 3.65 12.79 12.68
N ILE A 293 3.63 13.94 12.01
CA ILE A 293 4.68 14.36 11.08
C ILE A 293 5.26 15.67 11.59
N SER A 294 6.56 15.68 11.87
CA SER A 294 7.32 16.89 12.14
C SER A 294 8.22 17.21 10.95
N TYR A 295 8.46 18.49 10.70
CA TYR A 295 9.29 18.93 9.58
C TYR A 295 10.48 19.75 10.08
N GLU A 296 11.67 19.37 9.64
CA GLU A 296 12.89 20.16 9.74
C GLU A 296 13.10 20.91 8.42
N GLU A 297 13.23 22.23 8.45
CA GLU A 297 13.58 23.03 7.26
C GLU A 297 15.09 23.00 7.06
N ILE A 298 15.53 22.55 5.88
CA ILE A 298 16.94 22.50 5.48
C ILE A 298 17.18 23.43 4.29
N SER A 299 18.21 24.26 4.37
CA SER A 299 18.58 25.15 3.27
C SER A 299 19.55 24.46 2.31
N VAL A 300 19.19 24.38 1.03
CA VAL A 300 20.03 23.86 -0.05
C VAL A 300 20.42 25.01 -0.98
N SER A 301 21.69 25.08 -1.32
CA SER A 301 22.22 26.06 -2.28
C SER A 301 22.50 25.39 -3.62
N PHE A 302 21.95 25.95 -4.70
CA PHE A 302 22.28 25.57 -6.06
C PHE A 302 23.65 26.13 -6.48
N SER A 303 24.20 25.62 -7.58
CA SER A 303 25.51 26.03 -8.12
C SER A 303 25.56 27.49 -8.57
N ASP A 304 24.41 28.11 -8.84
CA ASP A 304 24.28 29.53 -9.18
C ASP A 304 24.14 30.45 -7.94
N GLY A 305 24.18 29.88 -6.73
CA GLY A 305 24.02 30.59 -5.47
C GLY A 305 22.57 30.72 -4.99
N THR A 306 21.58 30.28 -5.77
CA THR A 306 20.17 30.28 -5.37
C THR A 306 19.98 29.37 -4.15
N LYS A 307 19.37 29.91 -3.08
CA LYS A 307 19.03 29.13 -1.88
C LYS A 307 17.55 28.77 -1.90
N VAL A 308 17.26 27.50 -1.66
CA VAL A 308 15.90 26.99 -1.45
C VAL A 308 15.79 26.31 -0.10
N SER A 309 14.61 26.36 0.50
CA SER A 309 14.28 25.62 1.71
C SER A 309 13.58 24.32 1.32
N LEU A 310 14.05 23.20 1.85
CA LEU A 310 13.41 21.89 1.72
C LEU A 310 12.90 21.45 3.08
N ARG A 311 11.81 20.68 3.10
CA ARG A 311 11.30 20.05 4.31
C ARG A 311 11.78 18.62 4.40
N LYS A 312 12.42 18.28 5.51
CA LYS A 312 12.78 16.91 5.89
C LYS A 312 11.77 16.39 6.93
N PRO A 313 10.89 15.46 6.56
CA PRO A 313 9.90 14.92 7.49
C PRO A 313 10.52 13.92 8.47
N ALA A 314 10.03 13.92 9.70
CA ALA A 314 10.20 12.86 10.69
C ALA A 314 8.82 12.37 11.14
N TYR A 315 8.67 11.05 11.23
CA TYR A 315 7.40 10.38 11.48
C TYR A 315 7.41 9.69 12.85
N SER A 316 6.31 9.82 13.58
CA SER A 316 6.08 9.13 14.85
C SER A 316 4.62 8.68 14.96
N ALA A 317 4.35 7.82 15.93
CA ALA A 317 2.99 7.47 16.36
C ALA A 317 2.80 7.92 17.81
N GLU A 318 1.70 8.60 18.10
CA GLU A 318 1.36 9.12 19.42
C GLU A 318 -0.02 8.62 19.88
N ASN A 319 -0.32 8.80 21.17
CA ASN A 319 -1.61 8.42 21.78
C ASN A 319 -1.97 6.93 21.57
N LEU A 320 -0.95 6.07 21.69
CA LEU A 320 -1.07 4.63 21.53
C LEU A 320 -2.01 4.01 22.58
N ALA A 321 -3.14 3.47 22.12
CA ALA A 321 -4.23 3.02 23.00
C ALA A 321 -4.04 1.60 23.58
N TYR A 322 -3.18 0.79 22.97
CA TYR A 322 -3.02 -0.63 23.29
C TYR A 322 -1.64 -0.96 23.90
N GLY A 323 -0.95 0.05 24.43
CA GLY A 323 0.39 -0.07 25.01
C GLY A 323 1.51 0.33 24.04
N PRO A 324 2.78 0.13 24.41
CA PRO A 324 3.90 0.51 23.55
C PRO A 324 3.99 -0.41 22.32
N MET A 325 4.39 0.16 21.18
CA MET A 325 4.84 -0.62 20.01
C MET A 325 6.04 -1.51 20.38
N GLY A 326 6.23 -2.58 19.61
CA GLY A 326 7.41 -3.44 19.73
C GLY A 326 8.70 -2.64 19.51
N ALA A 327 9.74 -2.93 20.31
CA ALA A 327 11.00 -2.18 20.26
C ALA A 327 11.74 -2.25 18.91
N GLY A 328 11.47 -3.28 18.10
CA GLY A 328 12.02 -3.47 16.76
C GLY A 328 11.13 -2.95 15.63
N THR A 329 10.00 -2.33 15.95
CA THR A 329 9.03 -1.86 14.96
C THR A 329 9.55 -0.62 14.25
N THR A 330 9.49 -0.66 12.93
CA THR A 330 9.86 0.42 12.02
C THR A 330 8.60 1.02 11.40
N LEU A 331 8.61 2.34 11.25
CA LEU A 331 7.53 3.10 10.63
C LEU A 331 7.84 3.36 9.17
N SER A 332 6.90 3.03 8.28
CA SER A 332 7.00 3.35 6.86
C SER A 332 5.78 4.18 6.43
N PRO A 333 5.90 5.50 6.26
CA PRO A 333 4.83 6.34 5.73
C PRO A 333 4.43 5.91 4.31
N ARG A 334 3.13 5.75 4.06
CA ARG A 334 2.57 5.35 2.76
C ARG A 334 1.47 6.32 2.33
N VAL A 335 1.61 6.88 1.13
CA VAL A 335 0.55 7.66 0.47
C VAL A 335 -0.13 6.77 -0.55
N ALA A 336 -1.45 6.81 -0.66
CA ALA A 336 -2.18 6.03 -1.66
C ALA A 336 -1.67 6.32 -3.10
N PRO A 337 -1.25 5.32 -3.89
CA PRO A 337 -0.84 5.51 -5.27
C PRO A 337 -2.05 5.83 -6.19
N PRO A 338 -1.83 6.41 -7.38
CA PRO A 338 -2.89 6.52 -8.38
C PRO A 338 -3.31 5.13 -8.91
N MET A 339 -4.55 5.03 -9.36
CA MET A 339 -5.15 3.76 -9.83
C MET A 339 -5.07 3.55 -11.35
N ILE A 340 -4.66 4.56 -12.11
CA ILE A 340 -4.61 4.49 -13.58
C ILE A 340 -3.60 3.46 -14.08
N GLY A 341 -3.98 2.68 -15.09
CA GLY A 341 -3.07 1.78 -15.82
C GLY A 341 -2.58 0.56 -15.04
N LEU A 342 -3.11 0.25 -13.86
CA LEU A 342 -2.65 -0.89 -13.06
C LEU A 342 -2.80 -2.22 -13.82
N GLY A 343 -3.88 -2.43 -14.57
CA GLY A 343 -4.04 -3.64 -15.37
C GLY A 343 -2.98 -3.80 -16.46
N LEU A 344 -2.48 -2.68 -17.04
CA LEU A 344 -1.37 -2.72 -17.99
C LEU A 344 -0.06 -3.15 -17.30
N VAL A 345 0.16 -2.71 -16.05
CA VAL A 345 1.32 -3.14 -15.24
C VAL A 345 1.21 -4.62 -14.87
N GLN A 346 0.02 -5.10 -14.50
CA GLN A 346 -0.22 -6.52 -14.23
C GLN A 346 0.08 -7.38 -15.46
N ALA A 347 -0.30 -6.89 -16.65
CA ALA A 347 -0.13 -7.59 -17.92
C ALA A 347 1.33 -7.69 -18.41
N ILE A 348 2.29 -7.00 -17.77
CA ILE A 348 3.71 -7.13 -18.12
C ILE A 348 4.16 -8.54 -17.76
N HIS A 349 4.62 -9.31 -18.74
CA HIS A 349 5.06 -10.69 -18.52
C HIS A 349 6.24 -10.75 -17.53
N PRO A 350 6.26 -11.69 -16.55
CA PRO A 350 7.35 -11.78 -15.57
C PRO A 350 8.75 -11.88 -16.19
N ALA A 351 8.92 -12.65 -17.28
CA ALA A 351 10.19 -12.74 -18.00
C ALA A 351 10.71 -11.40 -18.55
N ASP A 352 9.82 -10.47 -18.91
CA ASP A 352 10.25 -9.15 -19.39
C ASP A 352 10.85 -8.35 -18.24
N ILE A 353 10.32 -8.46 -17.02
CA ILE A 353 10.89 -7.82 -15.83
C ILE A 353 12.16 -8.53 -15.37
N ALA A 354 12.19 -9.87 -15.43
CA ALA A 354 13.36 -10.66 -15.09
C ALA A 354 14.57 -10.35 -16.00
N ALA A 355 14.34 -10.13 -17.29
CA ALA A 355 15.38 -9.76 -18.25
C ALA A 355 16.02 -8.39 -17.97
N HIS A 356 15.38 -7.55 -17.14
CA HIS A 356 15.90 -6.24 -16.72
C HIS A 356 16.45 -6.24 -15.28
N ALA A 357 16.48 -7.40 -14.61
CA ALA A 357 17.12 -7.52 -13.32
C ALA A 357 18.63 -7.55 -13.49
N ASP A 358 19.32 -6.59 -12.87
CA ASP A 358 20.78 -6.51 -12.84
C ASP A 358 21.22 -6.24 -11.40
N PRO A 359 21.16 -7.23 -10.48
CA PRO A 359 21.47 -7.03 -9.08
C PRO A 359 22.93 -6.64 -8.81
N ASP A 360 23.83 -6.91 -9.77
CA ASP A 360 25.28 -6.78 -9.63
C ASP A 360 25.86 -5.65 -10.51
N ASP A 361 25.02 -4.87 -11.21
CA ASP A 361 25.41 -3.79 -12.12
C ASP A 361 26.42 -4.29 -13.18
N ALA A 362 26.08 -5.41 -13.82
CA ALA A 362 26.92 -6.11 -14.76
C ALA A 362 27.21 -5.30 -16.04
N ASP A 363 26.34 -4.35 -16.40
CA ASP A 363 26.55 -3.45 -17.53
C ASP A 363 27.26 -2.12 -17.17
N GLY A 364 27.44 -1.84 -15.88
CA GLY A 364 28.19 -0.69 -15.36
C GLY A 364 27.51 0.66 -15.62
N ASP A 365 26.19 0.67 -15.80
CA ASP A 365 25.41 1.90 -15.93
C ASP A 365 25.11 2.57 -14.57
N GLY A 366 25.36 1.86 -13.46
CA GLY A 366 25.16 2.32 -12.10
C GLY A 366 23.81 1.94 -11.49
N ILE A 367 23.03 1.05 -12.13
CA ILE A 367 21.69 0.63 -11.71
C ILE A 367 21.70 -0.85 -11.31
N SER A 368 21.62 -1.12 -10.00
CA SER A 368 21.58 -2.49 -9.46
C SER A 368 20.15 -3.01 -9.20
N GLY A 369 19.32 -3.07 -10.23
CA GLY A 369 17.88 -3.41 -10.12
C GLY A 369 17.63 -4.87 -9.70
N LYS A 370 16.70 -5.10 -8.77
CA LYS A 370 16.30 -6.46 -8.32
C LYS A 370 14.81 -6.69 -8.50
N MET A 371 14.44 -7.91 -8.88
CA MET A 371 13.03 -8.33 -8.81
C MET A 371 12.59 -8.49 -7.37
N GLN A 372 11.37 -8.07 -7.08
CA GLN A 372 10.71 -8.44 -5.83
C GLN A 372 9.95 -9.75 -6.04
N LEU A 373 10.21 -10.73 -5.18
CA LEU A 373 9.55 -12.02 -5.19
C LEU A 373 8.65 -12.17 -3.98
N VAL A 374 7.51 -12.79 -4.18
CA VAL A 374 6.48 -13.02 -3.15
C VAL A 374 5.86 -14.39 -3.35
N ARG A 375 5.44 -15.04 -2.28
CA ARG A 375 4.63 -16.26 -2.40
C ARG A 375 3.16 -15.89 -2.50
N SER A 376 2.50 -16.35 -3.55
CA SER A 376 1.06 -16.15 -3.71
C SER A 376 0.32 -16.96 -2.64
N SER A 377 -0.61 -16.33 -1.93
CA SER A 377 -1.50 -17.02 -0.98
C SER A 377 -2.49 -17.93 -1.71
N ALA A 378 -2.88 -17.57 -2.95
CA ALA A 378 -3.85 -18.31 -3.75
C ALA A 378 -3.26 -19.60 -4.35
N THR A 379 -2.03 -19.55 -4.87
CA THR A 379 -1.41 -20.71 -5.56
C THR A 379 -0.32 -21.39 -4.74
N GLY A 380 0.23 -20.71 -3.72
CA GLY A 380 1.41 -21.17 -2.98
C GLY A 380 2.71 -21.07 -3.77
N GLU A 381 2.67 -20.66 -5.04
CA GLU A 381 3.85 -20.50 -5.89
C GLU A 381 4.55 -19.17 -5.65
N ILE A 382 5.81 -19.09 -6.08
CA ILE A 382 6.54 -17.82 -6.11
C ILE A 382 6.11 -17.02 -7.32
N GLU A 383 5.77 -15.77 -7.10
CA GLU A 383 5.31 -14.83 -8.10
C GLU A 383 6.13 -13.55 -8.05
N LEU A 384 6.05 -12.80 -9.15
CA LEU A 384 6.63 -11.48 -9.22
C LEU A 384 5.74 -10.51 -8.44
N GLY A 385 6.30 -9.87 -7.42
CA GLY A 385 5.65 -8.78 -6.72
C GLY A 385 5.59 -7.53 -7.60
N ARG A 386 4.43 -6.85 -7.62
CA ARG A 386 4.16 -5.72 -8.52
C ARG A 386 3.54 -4.52 -7.82
N PHE A 387 2.60 -4.78 -6.92
CA PHE A 387 1.74 -3.76 -6.35
C PHE A 387 2.13 -3.38 -4.92
N GLY A 388 1.72 -2.18 -4.54
CA GLY A 388 2.17 -1.52 -3.34
C GLY A 388 3.58 -0.91 -3.50
N TRP A 389 3.95 -0.04 -2.57
CA TRP A 389 5.20 0.73 -2.65
C TRP A 389 6.49 -0.09 -2.55
N LYS A 390 6.39 -1.35 -2.12
CA LYS A 390 7.50 -2.30 -2.03
C LYS A 390 7.25 -3.54 -2.89
N ALA A 391 6.33 -3.47 -3.86
CA ALA A 391 5.99 -4.58 -4.74
C ALA A 391 5.66 -5.88 -3.98
N GLN A 392 4.84 -5.77 -2.93
CA GLN A 392 4.56 -6.89 -2.00
C GLN A 392 3.36 -7.74 -2.42
N ASN A 393 2.60 -7.28 -3.41
CA ASN A 393 1.40 -7.98 -3.90
C ASN A 393 1.60 -8.34 -5.37
N PRO A 394 1.40 -9.61 -5.79
CA PRO A 394 1.65 -10.02 -7.16
C PRO A 394 0.53 -9.61 -8.12
N THR A 395 -0.73 -9.58 -7.65
CA THR A 395 -1.89 -9.16 -8.45
C THR A 395 -2.64 -7.98 -7.83
N ILE A 396 -3.47 -7.33 -8.63
CA ILE A 396 -4.42 -6.29 -8.20
C ILE A 396 -5.44 -6.88 -7.24
N ARG A 397 -5.83 -8.16 -7.41
CA ARG A 397 -6.72 -8.86 -6.49
C ARG A 397 -6.08 -9.00 -5.10
N ASP A 398 -4.82 -9.41 -5.02
CA ASP A 398 -4.10 -9.51 -3.75
C ASP A 398 -3.97 -8.14 -3.08
N GLN A 399 -3.65 -7.10 -3.87
CA GLN A 399 -3.59 -5.73 -3.38
C GLN A 399 -4.95 -5.23 -2.87
N ALA A 400 -6.04 -5.56 -3.56
CA ALA A 400 -7.39 -5.19 -3.16
C ALA A 400 -7.84 -5.94 -1.90
N ALA A 401 -7.56 -7.23 -1.80
CA ALA A 401 -7.87 -8.04 -0.62
C ALA A 401 -7.09 -7.54 0.62
N GLY A 402 -5.80 -7.26 0.46
CA GLY A 402 -4.97 -6.67 1.51
C GLY A 402 -5.47 -5.28 1.94
N ALA A 403 -5.98 -4.46 1.01
CA ALA A 403 -6.56 -3.16 1.32
C ALA A 403 -7.94 -3.28 2.01
N PHE A 404 -8.78 -4.23 1.60
CA PHE A 404 -10.03 -4.51 2.31
C PHE A 404 -9.77 -4.87 3.77
N ALA A 405 -8.86 -5.79 4.03
CA ALA A 405 -8.54 -6.24 5.39
C ALA A 405 -7.75 -5.17 6.18
N GLY A 406 -6.71 -4.60 5.58
CA GLY A 406 -5.81 -3.66 6.26
C GLY A 406 -6.36 -2.25 6.39
N ASP A 407 -7.01 -1.70 5.35
CA ASP A 407 -7.39 -0.28 5.36
C ASP A 407 -8.83 -0.06 5.82
N ILE A 408 -9.72 -1.04 5.59
CA ILE A 408 -11.17 -0.96 5.87
C ILE A 408 -11.61 -1.95 6.97
N GLY A 409 -10.84 -3.01 7.20
CA GLY A 409 -11.15 -4.06 8.18
C GLY A 409 -12.19 -5.08 7.72
N ILE A 410 -12.30 -5.32 6.43
CA ILE A 410 -13.26 -6.24 5.79
C ILE A 410 -12.58 -7.53 5.36
N SER A 411 -13.20 -8.66 5.67
CA SER A 411 -12.77 -9.98 5.18
C SER A 411 -13.11 -10.22 3.71
N SER A 412 -12.24 -10.94 3.01
CA SER A 412 -12.46 -11.48 1.66
C SER A 412 -12.03 -12.95 1.59
N PRO A 413 -12.39 -13.71 0.54
CA PRO A 413 -11.91 -15.09 0.35
C PRO A 413 -10.38 -15.20 0.40
N ASP A 414 -9.67 -14.19 -0.12
CA ASP A 414 -8.21 -14.15 -0.17
C ASP A 414 -7.57 -13.74 1.18
N VAL A 415 -8.30 -13.01 2.03
CA VAL A 415 -7.90 -12.60 3.39
C VAL A 415 -9.09 -12.73 4.35
N PRO A 416 -9.36 -13.93 4.91
CA PRO A 416 -10.62 -14.25 5.60
C PRO A 416 -10.70 -13.78 7.07
N GLY A 417 -10.15 -12.60 7.39
CA GLY A 417 -10.14 -12.02 8.73
C GLY A 417 -11.20 -10.92 8.92
N PRO A 418 -12.37 -11.19 9.55
CA PRO A 418 -13.48 -10.23 9.62
C PRO A 418 -13.31 -9.13 10.68
N HIS A 419 -12.14 -9.07 11.31
CA HIS A 419 -11.71 -8.00 12.22
C HIS A 419 -10.49 -7.23 11.66
N GLY A 420 -10.17 -7.42 10.38
CA GLY A 420 -9.05 -6.74 9.73
C GLY A 420 -7.69 -7.08 10.34
N ASP A 421 -6.92 -6.04 10.63
CA ASP A 421 -5.55 -6.12 11.18
C ASP A 421 -5.50 -6.23 12.71
N CYS A 422 -6.62 -6.50 13.37
CA CYS A 422 -6.66 -6.62 14.83
C CYS A 422 -5.84 -7.79 15.35
N THR A 423 -5.08 -7.53 16.41
CA THR A 423 -4.18 -8.50 17.04
C THR A 423 -4.77 -9.10 18.31
N GLN A 424 -4.11 -10.13 18.85
CA GLN A 424 -4.47 -10.71 20.15
C GLN A 424 -4.34 -9.71 21.32
N ALA A 425 -3.54 -8.66 21.17
CA ALA A 425 -3.43 -7.60 22.17
C ALA A 425 -4.68 -6.68 22.20
N GLN A 426 -5.52 -6.73 21.17
CA GLN A 426 -6.68 -5.86 20.98
C GLN A 426 -7.97 -6.65 21.21
N THR A 427 -8.14 -7.19 22.42
CA THR A 427 -9.28 -8.07 22.77
C THR A 427 -10.63 -7.44 22.50
N ASP A 428 -10.78 -6.14 22.78
CA ASP A 428 -12.03 -5.42 22.55
C ASP A 428 -12.33 -5.30 21.05
N CYS A 429 -11.30 -5.15 20.19
CA CYS A 429 -11.50 -5.21 18.75
C CYS A 429 -12.03 -6.59 18.32
N LEU A 430 -11.35 -7.66 18.75
CA LEU A 430 -11.73 -9.04 18.38
C LEU A 430 -13.10 -9.46 18.92
N ALA A 431 -13.60 -8.79 19.97
CA ALA A 431 -14.92 -9.01 20.53
C ALA A 431 -16.04 -8.27 19.77
N MET A 432 -15.70 -7.34 18.86
CA MET A 432 -16.70 -6.58 18.12
C MET A 432 -17.48 -7.45 17.12
N PRO A 433 -18.76 -7.14 16.86
CA PRO A 433 -19.53 -7.80 15.83
C PRO A 433 -18.90 -7.63 14.44
N THR A 434 -19.11 -8.62 13.57
CA THR A 434 -18.66 -8.59 12.17
C THR A 434 -19.84 -8.49 11.22
N GLY A 435 -19.58 -8.09 9.97
CA GLY A 435 -20.58 -8.02 8.90
C GLY A 435 -20.79 -9.36 8.18
N VAL A 436 -20.13 -10.45 8.61
CA VAL A 436 -20.24 -11.77 7.99
C VAL A 436 -21.68 -12.25 8.06
N GLN A 437 -22.24 -12.57 6.91
CA GLN A 437 -23.62 -13.01 6.78
C GLN A 437 -23.65 -14.45 6.26
N ALA A 438 -24.14 -15.38 7.08
CA ALA A 438 -24.22 -16.80 6.73
C ALA A 438 -24.92 -17.10 5.39
N ARG A 439 -25.84 -16.22 4.95
CA ARG A 439 -26.54 -16.33 3.65
C ARG A 439 -25.69 -15.93 2.43
N LEU A 440 -24.58 -15.23 2.64
CA LEU A 440 -23.68 -14.70 1.61
C LEU A 440 -22.31 -15.39 1.61
N GLY A 441 -21.96 -16.10 2.68
CA GLY A 441 -20.70 -16.83 2.82
C GLY A 441 -20.08 -16.64 4.19
N ASP A 442 -18.79 -16.95 4.27
CA ASP A 442 -17.92 -16.80 5.44
C ASP A 442 -17.14 -15.47 5.47
N THR A 443 -17.30 -14.63 4.44
CA THR A 443 -16.59 -13.36 4.27
C THR A 443 -17.54 -12.22 3.92
N GLU A 444 -17.13 -10.99 4.25
CA GLU A 444 -17.93 -9.77 4.06
C GLU A 444 -17.87 -9.26 2.60
N ALA A 445 -16.74 -9.44 1.94
CA ALA A 445 -16.54 -9.17 0.52
C ALA A 445 -16.30 -10.49 -0.24
N PRO A 446 -17.36 -11.21 -0.65
CA PRO A 446 -17.24 -12.48 -1.37
C PRO A 446 -16.71 -12.29 -2.81
N ASP A 447 -16.42 -13.39 -3.51
CA ASP A 447 -15.85 -13.36 -4.87
C ASP A 447 -16.55 -12.40 -5.84
N PRO A 448 -17.90 -12.35 -5.95
CA PRO A 448 -18.53 -11.40 -6.87
C PRO A 448 -18.22 -9.92 -6.57
N VAL A 449 -17.97 -9.58 -5.30
CA VAL A 449 -17.54 -8.23 -4.90
C VAL A 449 -16.07 -8.01 -5.26
N MET A 450 -15.21 -8.98 -4.92
CA MET A 450 -13.78 -8.92 -5.21
C MET A 450 -13.49 -8.88 -6.71
N ASP A 451 -14.23 -9.65 -7.51
CA ASP A 451 -14.12 -9.69 -8.97
C ASP A 451 -14.48 -8.34 -9.59
N LEU A 452 -15.57 -7.71 -9.13
CA LEU A 452 -15.98 -6.40 -9.64
C LEU A 452 -14.99 -5.29 -9.27
N VAL A 453 -14.47 -5.28 -8.04
CA VAL A 453 -13.46 -4.30 -7.61
C VAL A 453 -12.13 -4.51 -8.34
N THR A 454 -11.72 -5.76 -8.53
CA THR A 454 -10.53 -6.12 -9.31
C THR A 454 -10.69 -5.70 -10.76
N PHE A 455 -11.80 -6.05 -11.40
CA PHE A 455 -12.10 -5.69 -12.79
C PHE A 455 -12.11 -4.18 -12.99
N TYR A 456 -12.70 -3.42 -12.07
CA TYR A 456 -12.66 -1.96 -12.12
C TYR A 456 -11.21 -1.43 -12.06
N SER A 457 -10.42 -1.93 -11.10
CA SER A 457 -9.03 -1.50 -10.89
C SER A 457 -8.10 -1.87 -12.04
N GLU A 458 -8.34 -3.02 -12.69
CA GLU A 458 -7.61 -3.46 -13.89
C GLU A 458 -7.90 -2.60 -15.12
N ASN A 459 -9.10 -2.01 -15.21
CA ASN A 459 -9.58 -1.41 -16.44
C ASN A 459 -9.73 0.12 -16.37
N LEU A 460 -9.11 0.79 -15.40
CA LEU A 460 -8.94 2.24 -15.43
C LEU A 460 -7.96 2.64 -16.54
N ALA A 461 -8.44 3.49 -17.45
CA ALA A 461 -7.70 3.93 -18.63
C ALA A 461 -6.46 4.76 -18.29
N VAL A 462 -5.56 4.85 -19.27
CA VAL A 462 -4.44 5.80 -19.31
C VAL A 462 -4.81 7.04 -20.11
#